data_AF-Q0DM77-F1
#
_entry.id   AF-Q0DM77-F1
#
_cell.length_a   1.000
_cell.length_b   1.000
_cell.length_c   1.000
_cell.angle_alpha   90.00
_cell.angle_beta   90.00
_cell.angle_gamma   90.00
#
_symmetry.space_group_name_H-M   'P 1'
#
loop_
_entity.id
_entity.type
_entity.pdbx_description
1 polymer ?
#
loop_
_entity_poly.entity_id
_entity_poly.type
_entity_poly.pdbx_seq_one_letter_code
_entity_poly.pdbx_strand_id
1 'polypeptide(L)'
;MEAESAAARQAKESLELAFQMSQILDTGLDRHTLSLLMALCDRGANPEALAALVRELSSAAPPTTAAAAPSPASNATAAPSAKAASLFPSGLRKP
;
A
#
# COMPACT_ATOMS: atom_id res chain seq x y z
N MET A 1 -37.88 -15.31 -0.67
CA MET A 1 -36.73 -14.72 -1.36
C MET A 1 -36.45 -13.27 -0.90
N GLU A 2 -37.48 -12.46 -0.60
CA GLU A 2 -37.31 -11.09 -0.06
C GLU A 2 -36.49 -10.98 1.25
N ALA A 3 -36.70 -11.87 2.22
CA ALA A 3 -36.00 -11.84 3.50
C ALA A 3 -34.48 -12.10 3.38
N GLU A 4 -34.07 -12.94 2.42
CA GLU A 4 -32.67 -13.25 2.18
C GLU A 4 -31.92 -12.06 1.55
N SER A 5 -32.59 -11.31 0.68
CA SER A 5 -32.10 -10.03 0.14
C SER A 5 -31.91 -8.99 1.25
N ALA A 6 -32.86 -8.88 2.17
CA ALA A 6 -32.75 -7.96 3.30
C ALA A 6 -31.61 -8.33 4.26
N ALA A 7 -31.49 -9.62 4.61
CA ALA A 7 -30.40 -10.11 5.46
C ALA A 7 -29.02 -9.91 4.82
N ALA A 8 -28.89 -10.17 3.52
CA ALA A 8 -27.65 -9.94 2.79
C ALA A 8 -27.26 -8.45 2.71
N ARG A 9 -28.23 -7.54 2.63
CA ARG A 9 -27.99 -6.09 2.68
C ARG A 9 -27.53 -5.66 4.07
N GLN A 10 -28.22 -6.11 5.12
CA GLN A 10 -27.87 -5.80 6.49
C GLN A 10 -26.46 -6.29 6.85
N ALA A 11 -26.07 -7.49 6.41
CA ALA A 11 -24.72 -8.01 6.62
C ALA A 11 -23.64 -7.14 5.93
N LYS A 12 -23.91 -6.66 4.71
CA LYS A 12 -23.00 -5.76 4.00
C LYS A 12 -22.87 -4.40 4.68
N GLU A 13 -23.98 -3.83 5.13
CA GLU A 13 -24.00 -2.56 5.88
C GLU A 13 -23.26 -2.69 7.21
N SER A 14 -23.45 -3.80 7.93
CA SER A 14 -22.73 -4.09 9.17
C SER A 14 -21.22 -4.18 8.95
N LEU A 15 -20.79 -4.87 7.89
CA LEU A 15 -19.38 -4.98 7.52
C LEU A 15 -18.78 -3.63 7.11
N GLU A 16 -19.54 -2.82 6.38
CA GLU A 16 -19.11 -1.48 5.98
C GLU A 16 -18.94 -0.54 7.17
N LEU A 17 -19.87 -0.57 8.13
CA LEU A 17 -19.75 0.20 9.37
C LEU A 17 -18.52 -0.24 10.19
N ALA A 18 -18.31 -1.55 10.32
CA ALA A 18 -17.15 -2.10 11.02
C ALA A 18 -15.83 -1.69 10.34
N PHE A 19 -15.79 -1.65 9.01
CA PHE A 19 -14.65 -1.13 8.26
C PHE A 19 -14.42 0.35 8.50
N GLN A 20 -15.47 1.19 8.52
CA GLN A 20 -15.30 2.61 8.86
C GLN A 20 -14.72 2.80 10.27
N MET A 21 -15.18 2.01 11.25
CA MET A 21 -14.62 2.01 12.59
C MET A 21 -13.14 1.59 12.59
N SER A 22 -12.77 0.57 11.82
CA SER A 22 -11.38 0.08 11.73
C SER A 22 -10.42 1.11 11.13
N GLN A 23 -10.92 1.94 10.20
CA GLN A 23 -10.18 3.07 9.62
C GLN A 23 -10.00 4.22 10.61
N ILE A 24 -11.04 4.56 11.39
CA ILE A 24 -10.94 5.60 12.43
C ILE A 24 -9.92 5.22 13.51
N LEU A 25 -9.85 3.92 13.83
CA LEU A 25 -8.90 3.38 14.81
C LEU A 25 -7.51 3.07 14.22
N ASP A 26 -7.29 3.36 12.93
CA ASP A 26 -6.02 3.11 12.22
C ASP A 26 -5.48 1.68 12.43
N THR A 27 -6.38 0.69 12.42
CA THR A 27 -6.01 -0.73 12.62
C THR A 27 -5.25 -1.34 11.43
N GLY A 28 -5.29 -0.69 10.26
CA GLY A 28 -4.62 -1.15 9.04
C GLY A 28 -5.24 -2.40 8.39
N LEU A 29 -6.49 -2.74 8.73
CA LEU A 29 -7.16 -3.94 8.22
C LEU A 29 -7.89 -3.68 6.91
N ASP A 30 -7.63 -4.53 5.90
CA ASP A 30 -8.38 -4.53 4.66
C ASP A 30 -9.81 -5.08 4.86
N ARG A 31 -10.74 -4.65 3.99
CA ARG A 31 -12.15 -5.09 4.02
C ARG A 31 -12.28 -6.61 3.91
N HIS A 32 -11.42 -7.28 3.16
CA HIS A 32 -11.43 -8.74 3.05
C HIS A 32 -11.00 -9.41 4.37
N THR A 33 -9.91 -8.92 4.97
CA THR A 33 -9.41 -9.43 6.26
C THR A 33 -10.44 -9.25 7.36
N LEU A 34 -11.07 -8.07 7.44
CA LEU A 34 -12.12 -7.78 8.41
C LEU A 34 -13.33 -8.71 8.24
N SER A 35 -13.74 -9.00 7.00
CA SER A 35 -14.80 -9.98 6.71
C SER A 35 -14.47 -11.37 7.26
N LEU A 36 -13.23 -11.83 7.05
CA LEU A 36 -12.79 -13.14 7.52
C LEU A 36 -12.75 -13.20 9.06
N LEU A 37 -12.26 -12.14 9.70
CA LEU A 37 -12.23 -12.04 11.16
C LEU A 37 -13.64 -12.07 11.76
N MET A 38 -14.61 -11.37 11.17
CA MET A 38 -16.00 -11.42 11.62
C MET A 38 -16.58 -12.84 11.49
N ALA A 39 -16.34 -13.53 10.38
CA ALA A 39 -16.79 -14.92 10.20
C ALA A 39 -16.14 -15.92 11.18
N LEU A 40 -14.89 -15.66 11.60
CA LEU A 40 -14.22 -16.45 12.64
C LEU A 40 -14.78 -16.14 14.03
N CYS A 41 -15.05 -14.87 14.33
CA CYS A 41 -15.70 -14.44 15.57
C CYS A 41 -17.11 -15.03 15.70
N ASP A 42 -17.90 -15.09 14.61
CA ASP A 42 -19.23 -15.71 14.59
C ASP A 42 -19.19 -17.21 14.92
N ARG A 43 -18.05 -17.87 14.69
CA ARG A 43 -17.82 -19.28 15.06
C ARG A 43 -17.28 -19.46 16.49
N GLY A 44 -17.17 -18.38 17.26
CA GLY A 44 -16.71 -18.40 18.65
C GLY A 44 -15.20 -18.31 18.81
N ALA A 45 -14.46 -17.86 17.79
CA ALA A 45 -13.03 -17.55 17.95
C ALA A 45 -12.84 -16.37 18.91
N ASN A 46 -11.79 -16.44 19.75
CA ASN A 46 -11.46 -15.34 20.66
C ASN A 46 -10.91 -14.14 19.87
N PRO A 47 -11.55 -12.96 19.93
CA PRO A 47 -11.09 -11.76 19.21
C PRO A 47 -9.70 -11.29 19.65
N GLU A 48 -9.31 -11.50 20.90
CA GLU A 48 -7.97 -11.13 21.40
C GLU A 48 -6.87 -11.99 20.75
N ALA A 49 -7.12 -13.30 20.61
CA ALA A 49 -6.19 -14.21 19.94
C ALA A 49 -6.06 -13.90 18.45
N LEU A 50 -7.17 -13.57 17.79
CA LEU A 50 -7.18 -13.13 16.39
C LEU A 50 -6.39 -11.83 16.20
N ALA A 51 -6.51 -10.87 17.13
CA ALA A 51 -5.75 -9.63 17.07
C ALA A 51 -4.23 -9.86 17.21
N ALA A 52 -3.82 -10.78 18.08
CA ALA A 52 -2.41 -11.17 18.21
C ALA A 52 -1.87 -11.75 16.89
N LEU A 53 -2.60 -12.72 16.30
CA LEU A 53 -2.22 -13.34 15.02
C LEU A 53 -2.13 -12.32 13.88
N VAL A 54 -3.09 -11.40 13.79
CA VAL A 54 -3.10 -10.35 12.77
C VAL A 54 -1.89 -9.42 12.92
N ARG A 55 -1.52 -9.05 14.15
CA ARG A 55 -0.34 -8.23 14.43
C ARG A 55 0.95 -8.97 14.08
N GLU A 56 1.06 -10.24 14.42
CA GLU A 56 2.23 -11.06 14.07
C GLU A 56 2.35 -11.25 12.56
N LEU A 57 1.26 -11.54 11.84
CA LEU A 57 1.26 -11.69 10.38
C LEU A 57 1.60 -10.37 9.67
N SER A 58 1.06 -9.24 10.14
CA SER A 58 1.39 -7.93 9.57
C SER A 58 2.84 -7.51 9.86
N SER A 59 3.40 -7.94 10.99
CA SER A 59 4.81 -7.69 11.33
C SER A 59 5.78 -8.64 10.61
N ALA A 60 5.33 -9.86 10.28
CA ALA A 60 6.11 -10.89 9.60
C ALA A 60 6.08 -10.78 8.08
N ALA A 61 5.13 -10.02 7.51
CA ALA A 61 5.12 -9.66 6.10
C ALA A 61 6.07 -8.47 5.88
N PRO A 62 7.29 -8.66 5.32
CA PRO A 62 7.98 -7.54 4.69
C PRO A 62 7.05 -6.98 3.59
N PRO A 63 7.08 -5.67 3.30
CA PRO A 63 6.45 -5.17 2.09
C PRO A 63 7.10 -5.91 0.93
N THR A 64 6.42 -6.91 0.38
CA THR A 64 6.85 -7.51 -0.86
C THR A 64 6.86 -6.36 -1.86
N THR A 65 8.06 -6.01 -2.26
CA THR A 65 8.40 -5.01 -3.26
C THR A 65 7.84 -5.48 -4.60
N ALA A 66 6.52 -5.40 -4.76
CA ALA A 66 5.83 -5.54 -6.03
C ALA A 66 5.65 -4.13 -6.63
N ALA A 67 6.74 -3.70 -7.29
CA ALA A 67 6.68 -2.99 -8.56
C ALA A 67 5.69 -1.81 -8.71
N ALA A 68 6.09 -0.63 -8.24
CA ALA A 68 5.85 0.60 -8.97
C ALA A 68 7.23 1.23 -9.27
N ALA A 69 7.63 1.16 -10.52
CA ALA A 69 8.90 1.65 -11.03
C ALA A 69 9.09 3.15 -10.74
N PRO A 70 10.28 3.61 -10.32
CA PRO A 70 10.68 4.98 -10.61
C PRO A 70 10.91 5.07 -12.12
N SER A 71 10.07 5.81 -12.83
CA SER A 71 10.29 6.16 -14.23
C SER A 71 11.74 6.63 -14.41
N PRO A 72 12.60 5.94 -15.19
CA PRO A 72 13.86 6.50 -15.57
C PRO A 72 13.55 7.59 -16.60
N ALA A 73 13.96 8.82 -16.27
CA ALA A 73 13.95 9.95 -17.16
C ALA A 73 14.48 9.53 -18.54
N SER A 74 13.57 9.38 -19.49
CA SER A 74 13.91 9.00 -20.85
C SER A 74 14.23 10.25 -21.65
N ASN A 75 15.54 10.41 -21.79
CA ASN A 75 16.21 10.69 -23.06
C ASN A 75 16.01 12.09 -23.65
N ALA A 76 17.09 12.86 -23.49
CA ALA A 76 17.51 13.90 -24.38
C ALA A 76 17.38 13.48 -25.86
N THR A 77 16.55 14.19 -26.61
CA THR A 77 16.81 14.35 -28.04
C THR A 77 16.28 15.72 -28.50
N ALA A 78 17.21 16.68 -28.64
CA ALA A 78 17.02 17.88 -29.45
C ALA A 78 18.39 18.52 -29.74
N ALA A 79 19.03 17.96 -30.77
CA ALA A 79 19.90 18.59 -31.76
C ALA A 79 21.19 19.36 -31.35
N PRO A 80 22.29 19.18 -32.12
CA PRO A 80 23.57 19.86 -31.90
C PRO A 80 23.60 21.21 -32.61
N SER A 81 24.05 22.27 -31.93
CA SER A 81 24.47 23.50 -32.61
C SER A 81 25.91 23.80 -32.22
N ALA A 82 26.80 23.50 -33.17
CA ALA A 82 28.20 23.84 -33.16
C ALA A 82 28.39 25.36 -33.00
N LYS A 83 29.24 25.78 -32.06
CA LYS A 83 30.12 26.93 -32.28
C LYS A 83 31.29 26.93 -31.29
N ALA A 84 32.49 26.82 -31.88
CA ALA A 84 33.77 27.37 -31.45
C ALA A 84 34.32 26.83 -30.10
N ALA A 85 35.36 25.99 -30.06
CA ALA A 85 36.76 26.40 -30.27
C ALA A 85 37.02 27.77 -29.62
N SER A 86 37.84 27.95 -28.59
CA SER A 86 39.09 27.27 -28.31
C SER A 86 39.74 27.93 -27.08
N LEU A 87 40.73 27.24 -26.52
CA LEU A 87 41.95 27.83 -25.95
C LEU A 87 41.81 28.64 -24.63
N PHE A 88 41.91 27.94 -23.51
CA PHE A 88 42.69 28.49 -22.39
C PHE A 88 43.45 27.35 -21.68
N PRO A 89 44.79 27.29 -21.73
CA PRO A 89 45.54 26.23 -21.07
C PRO A 89 45.67 26.49 -19.56
N SER A 90 45.45 25.41 -18.82
CA SER A 90 45.49 25.30 -17.36
C SER A 90 46.78 25.80 -16.72
N GLY A 91 46.62 26.57 -15.64
CA GLY A 91 47.70 27.06 -14.80
C GLY A 91 48.34 26.00 -13.91
N LEU A 92 49.29 25.23 -14.45
CA LEU A 92 50.31 24.57 -13.63
C LEU A 92 51.56 25.47 -13.53
N ARG A 93 51.59 26.33 -12.51
CA ARG A 93 52.86 26.85 -11.96
C ARG A 93 52.75 27.00 -10.45
N LYS A 94 53.40 26.07 -9.73
CA LYS A 94 54.41 26.34 -8.68
C LYS A 94 54.81 25.04 -7.96
N PRO A 95 56.11 24.76 -7.79
CA PRO A 95 56.68 24.48 -6.48
C PRO A 95 56.91 25.77 -5.69
#